data_AF-Q83ZT5-F1
#
_entry.id   AF-Q83ZT5-F1
#
_cell.length_a   1.000
_cell.length_b   1.000
_cell.length_c   1.000
_cell.angle_alpha   90.00
_cell.angle_beta   90.00
_cell.angle_gamma   90.00
#
_symmetry.space_group_name_H-M   'P 1'
#
loop_
_entity.id
_entity.type
_entity.pdbx_description
1 polymer ?
#
loop_
_entity_poly.entity_id
_entity_poly.type
_entity_poly.pdbx_seq_one_letter_code
_entity_poly.pdbx_strand_id
1 'polypeptide(L)' 'MTTDNRTEDQKVAAVRASMTMAGYTMTTRDEEDVRRIFRGEITGDEAVLEVMERRGYGDSERAEVLRQRIAKAKNAQ' A
#
# COMPACT_ATOMS: atom_id res chain seq x y z
N MET A 1 -13.35 -5.71 -17.04
CA MET A 1 -12.91 -4.95 -15.86
C MET A 1 -13.89 -3.81 -15.69
N THR A 2 -14.61 -3.72 -14.57
CA THR A 2 -15.55 -2.61 -14.34
C THR A 2 -14.74 -1.34 -14.13
N THR A 3 -15.00 -0.30 -14.93
CA THR A 3 -14.33 0.99 -14.78
C THR A 3 -14.63 1.56 -13.41
N ASP A 4 -13.60 1.81 -12.61
CA ASP A 4 -13.74 2.45 -11.31
C ASP A 4 -13.91 3.97 -11.51
N ASN A 5 -15.16 4.44 -11.42
CA ASN A 5 -15.51 5.85 -11.65
C ASN A 5 -15.28 6.76 -10.42
N ARG A 6 -14.74 6.22 -9.32
CA ARG A 6 -14.47 7.02 -8.12
C ARG A 6 -13.24 7.90 -8.32
N THR A 7 -13.30 9.14 -7.84
CA THR A 7 -12.12 10.02 -7.76
C THR A 7 -11.09 9.47 -6.77
N GLU A 8 -9.83 9.90 -6.89
CA GLU A 8 -8.79 9.53 -5.91
C GLU A 8 -9.23 9.86 -4.48
N ASP A 9 -9.82 11.04 -4.25
CA ASP A 9 -10.31 11.44 -2.93
C ASP A 9 -11.45 10.56 -2.41
N GLN A 10 -12.35 10.09 -3.28
CA GLN A 10 -13.40 9.13 -2.89
C GLN A 10 -12.80 7.78 -2.48
N LYS A 11 -11.74 7.33 -3.16
CA LYS A 11 -11.05 6.09 -2.79
C LYS A 11 -10.29 6.25 -1.47
N VAL A 12 -9.61 7.37 -1.26
CA VAL A 12 -8.94 7.71 0.00
C VAL A 12 -9.95 7.81 1.15
N ALA A 13 -11.10 8.46 0.93
CA ALA A 13 -12.16 8.54 1.93
C ALA A 13 -12.71 7.17 2.30
N ALA A 14 -12.87 6.27 1.33
CA ALA A 14 -13.28 4.89 1.58
C ALA A 14 -12.25 4.13 2.43
N VAL A 15 -10.95 4.25 2.12
CA VAL A 15 -9.89 3.65 2.94
C VAL A 15 -9.89 4.21 4.35
N ARG A 16 -9.99 5.54 4.50
CA ARG A 16 -10.08 6.21 5.81
C ARG A 16 -11.26 5.67 6.63
N ALA A 17 -12.43 5.55 6.02
CA ALA A 17 -13.61 4.98 6.67
C ALA A 17 -13.36 3.53 7.12
N SER A 18 -12.75 2.70 6.27
CA SER A 18 -12.38 1.32 6.63
C SER A 18 -11.39 1.26 7.79
N MET A 19 -10.37 2.11 7.82
CA MET A 19 -9.43 2.20 8.93
C MET A 19 -10.13 2.60 10.22
N THR A 20 -10.99 3.62 10.18
CA THR A 20 -11.77 4.07 11.34
C THR A 20 -12.68 2.95 11.88
N MET A 21 -13.38 2.23 11.00
CA MET A 21 -14.21 1.09 11.41
C MET A 21 -13.39 -0.04 12.04
N ALA A 22 -12.13 -0.20 11.63
CA ALA A 22 -11.18 -1.14 12.22
C ALA A 22 -10.47 -0.61 13.49
N GLY A 23 -10.82 0.59 13.97
CA GLY A 23 -10.23 1.21 15.15
C GLY A 23 -8.87 1.89 14.93
N TYR A 24 -8.48 2.10 13.67
CA TYR A 24 -7.23 2.78 13.30
C TYR A 24 -7.49 4.22 12.87
N THR A 25 -6.53 5.11 13.16
CA THR A 25 -6.52 6.48 12.64
C THR A 25 -5.59 6.54 11.44
N MET A 26 -6.08 7.04 10.30
CA MET A 26 -5.25 7.27 9.11
C MET A 26 -4.33 8.47 9.34
N THR A 27 -3.01 8.23 9.28
CA THR A 27 -2.02 9.30 9.35
C THR A 27 -1.85 9.99 8.00
N THR A 28 -1.21 11.16 7.97
CA THR A 28 -0.84 11.84 6.71
C THR A 28 0.01 10.94 5.81
N ARG A 29 0.91 10.16 6.41
CA ARG A 29 1.77 9.23 5.67
C ARG A 29 0.97 8.08 5.06
N ASP A 30 0.01 7.53 5.80
CA ASP A 30 -0.88 6.49 5.25
C ASP A 30 -1.67 7.02 4.06
N GLU A 31 -2.13 8.28 4.12
CA GLU A 31 -2.81 8.92 2.99
C GLU A 31 -1.90 9.06 1.77
N GLU A 32 -0.66 9.53 1.96
CA GLU A 32 0.34 9.65 0.90
C GLU A 32 0.62 8.28 0.25
N ASP A 33 0.87 7.25 1.05
CA ASP A 33 1.14 5.90 0.56
C ASP A 33 -0.07 5.31 -0.20
N VAL A 34 -1.30 5.51 0.30
CA VAL A 34 -2.54 5.10 -0.39
C VAL A 34 -2.71 5.81 -1.73
N ARG A 35 -2.39 7.11 -1.81
CA ARG A 35 -2.45 7.87 -3.08
C ARG A 35 -1.42 7.36 -4.09
N ARG A 36 -0.17 7.10 -3.66
CA ARG A 36 0.87 6.47 -4.50
C ARG A 36 0.39 5.13 -5.06
N ILE A 37 -0.28 4.31 -4.24
CA ILE A 37 -0.87 3.03 -4.67
C ILE A 37 -1.97 3.25 -5.72
N PHE A 38 -2.91 4.18 -5.51
CA PHE A 38 -3.99 4.42 -6.47
C PHE A 38 -3.53 4.98 -7.81
N ARG A 39 -2.40 5.71 -7.83
CA ARG A 39 -1.76 6.20 -9.05
C ARG A 39 -0.88 5.14 -9.73
N GLY A 40 -0.67 3.99 -9.07
CA GLY A 40 0.21 2.94 -9.57
C GLY A 40 1.70 3.26 -9.47
N GLU A 41 2.08 4.27 -8.68
CA GLU A 41 3.47 4.66 -8.45
C GLU A 41 4.20 3.60 -7.61
N ILE A 42 3.48 2.95 -6.70
CA ILE A 42 3.92 1.78 -5.94
C ILE A 42 2.81 0.75 -5.85
N THR A 43 3.18 -0.49 -5.56
CA THR A 43 2.27 -1.57 -5.20
C THR A 43 2.01 -1.60 -3.69
N GLY A 44 0.96 -2.33 -3.28
CA GLY A 44 0.72 -2.59 -1.86
C GLY A 44 1.85 -3.39 -1.19
N ASP A 45 2.51 -4.29 -1.92
CA ASP A 45 3.67 -5.03 -1.40
C ASP A 45 4.87 -4.10 -1.14
N GLU A 46 5.14 -3.16 -2.05
CA GLU A 46 6.19 -2.14 -1.87
C GLU A 46 5.89 -1.23 -0.66
N ALA A 47 4.64 -0.76 -0.51
CA ALA A 47 4.25 0.06 0.63
C ALA A 47 4.44 -0.68 1.98
N VAL A 48 4.06 -1.96 2.05
CA VAL A 48 4.26 -2.77 3.27
C VAL A 48 5.75 -2.98 3.55
N LEU A 49 6.56 -3.26 2.52
CA LEU A 49 8.00 -3.44 2.69
C LEU A 49 8.66 -2.16 3.23
N GLU A 50 8.32 -0.99 2.69
CA GLU A 50 8.80 0.30 3.21
C GLU A 50 8.45 0.48 4.70
N VAL A 51 7.23 0.13 5.12
CA VAL A 51 6.83 0.18 6.54
C VAL A 51 7.66 -0.78 7.40
N MET A 52 7.90 -2.00 6.92
CA MET A 52 8.68 -3.00 7.63
C MET A 52 10.13 -2.55 7.82
N GLU A 53 10.76 -2.02 6.77
CA GLU A 53 12.14 -1.50 6.84
C GLU A 53 12.25 -0.34 7.83
N ARG A 54 11.33 0.62 7.79
CA ARG A 54 11.29 1.76 8.73
C ARG A 54 11.13 1.35 10.19
N ARG A 55 10.50 0.20 10.45
CA ARG A 55 10.27 -0.33 11.80
C ARG A 55 11.32 -1.34 12.24
N GLY A 56 12.38 -1.56 11.45
CA GLY A 56 13.46 -2.49 11.77
C GLY A 56 13.14 -3.96 11.47
N TYR A 57 12.09 -4.23 10.70
CA TYR A 57 11.71 -5.59 10.26
C TYR A 57 12.18 -5.91 8.83
N GLY A 58 13.08 -5.10 8.27
CA GLY A 58 13.59 -5.26 6.90
C GLY A 58 14.31 -6.58 6.63
N ASP A 59 14.90 -7.18 7.67
CA ASP A 59 15.62 -8.46 7.56
C ASP A 59 14.76 -9.66 7.96
N SER A 60 13.47 -9.45 8.21
CA SER A 60 12.56 -10.55 8.53
C SER A 60 12.29 -11.43 7.30
N GLU A 61 12.01 -12.71 7.53
CA GLU A 61 11.57 -13.64 6.49
C GLU A 61 10.40 -13.07 5.67
N ARG A 62 9.48 -12.37 6.33
CA ARG A 62 8.33 -11.75 5.66
C ARG A 62 8.76 -10.64 4.69
N ALA A 63 9.76 -9.84 5.04
CA ALA A 63 10.28 -8.81 4.13
C ALA A 63 10.93 -9.45 2.90
N GLU A 64 11.64 -10.56 3.07
CA GLU A 64 12.22 -11.30 1.94
C GLU A 64 11.15 -11.84 0.99
N VAL A 65 10.06 -12.40 1.51
CA VAL A 65 8.91 -12.84 0.70
C VAL A 65 8.31 -11.67 -0.11
N LEU A 66 8.22 -10.47 0.47
CA LEU A 66 7.75 -9.29 -0.25
C LEU A 66 8.71 -8.90 -1.36
N ARG A 67 10.03 -8.88 -1.12
CA ARG A 67 11.03 -8.59 -2.16
C ARG A 67 10.92 -9.55 -3.34
N GLN A 68 10.75 -10.85 -3.08
CA GLN A 68 10.57 -11.85 -4.13
C GLN A 68 9.29 -11.63 -4.94
N ARG A 69 8.17 -11.31 -4.28
CA ARG A 69 6.90 -10.98 -4.97
C ARG A 69 7.03 -9.74 -5.85
N ILE A 70 7.68 -8.69 -5.33
CA ILE A 70 7.94 -7.44 -6.07
C ILE A 70 8.82 -7.73 -7.29
N ALA A 71 9.92 -8.47 -7.13
CA ALA A 71 10.81 -8.82 -8.22
C ALA A 71 10.09 -9.64 -9.31
N LYS A 72 9.27 -10.62 -8.90
CA LYS A 72 8.48 -11.43 -9.83
C LYS A 72 7.45 -10.59 -10.60
N ALA A 73 6.78 -9.66 -9.93
CA ALA A 73 5.80 -8.78 -10.57
C ALA A 73 6.45 -7.84 -11.60
N LYS A 74 7.63 -7.28 -11.28
CA LYS A 74 8.40 -6.43 -12.21
C LYS A 74 8.90 -7.18 -13.44
N ASN A 75 9.27 -8.45 -13.29
CA ASN A 75 9.70 -9.29 -14.42
C ASN A 75 8.55 -9.76 -15.33
N ALA A 76 7.29 -9.58 -14.91
CA ALA A 76 6.10 -9.97 -15.68
C ALA A 76 5.46 -8.80 -16.46
N GLN A 77 6.00 -7.59 -16.31
CA GLN A 77 5.65 -6.40 -17.10
C GLN A 77 6.58 -6.28 -18.31
#